data_AF-A0A3M0ZP51-F1
#
_entry.id   AF-A0A3M0ZP51-F1
#
_cell.length_a   1.000
_cell.length_b   1.000
_cell.length_c   1.000
_cell.angle_alpha   90.00
_cell.angle_beta   90.00
_cell.angle_gamma   90.00
#
_symmetry.space_group_name_H-M   'P 1'
#
loop_
_entity.id
_entity.type
_entity.pdbx_description
1 polymer ?
#
loop_
_entity_poly.entity_id
_entity_poly.type
_entity_poly.pdbx_seq_one_letter_code
_entity_poly.pdbx_strand_id
1 'polypeptide(L)'
;MFGMINKKHPAFTSMMLLCMIAGVFAAVTLPFYVYDEPSKSGPWIPSGYMGETSAISMDLKCTESPKTGSYCIKVTYAKPDGWGGVVWQMPANDWGDQEGSVDLTGASKLKFWARGKEGGEKVKFEFGLIGPDKPFHDSAKGSTGTLVLTDSWQEYMIDLSGKDLSAIKTGFCWVLGGQGKPVTFYLDGIRYE
;
A
#
# COMPACT_ATOMS: atom_id res chain seq x y z
N MET A 1 35.50 -44.84 11.93
CA MET A 1 35.82 -43.50 11.37
C MET A 1 34.91 -43.29 10.18
N PHE A 2 33.92 -42.38 10.31
CA PHE A 2 33.02 -41.78 9.29
C PHE A 2 32.44 -42.69 8.18
N GLY A 3 31.14 -42.94 8.01
CA GLY A 3 29.94 -42.12 8.25
C GLY A 3 29.46 -41.50 6.93
N MET A 4 28.59 -42.17 6.16
CA MET A 4 27.89 -41.57 5.01
C MET A 4 26.43 -42.03 4.99
N ILE A 5 25.55 -41.17 5.50
CA ILE A 5 24.10 -41.30 5.43
C ILE A 5 23.65 -40.43 4.26
N ASN A 6 23.11 -41.05 3.22
CA ASN A 6 22.64 -40.38 2.02
C ASN A 6 21.23 -39.79 2.28
N LYS A 7 21.15 -38.53 2.72
CA LYS A 7 19.88 -37.79 2.82
C LYS A 7 19.70 -36.95 1.56
N LYS A 8 18.74 -37.34 0.72
CA LYS A 8 18.22 -36.49 -0.36
C LYS A 8 17.56 -35.25 0.25
N HIS A 9 18.09 -34.07 -0.06
CA HIS A 9 17.44 -32.80 0.21
C HIS A 9 16.36 -32.54 -0.87
N PRO A 10 15.13 -32.14 -0.51
CA PRO A 10 14.18 -31.64 -1.49
C PRO A 10 14.60 -30.24 -1.94
N ALA A 11 14.62 -30.04 -3.26
CA ALA A 11 14.84 -28.74 -3.87
C ALA A 11 13.64 -27.82 -3.56
N PHE A 12 13.78 -26.97 -2.54
CA PHE A 12 13.03 -25.72 -2.46
C PHE A 12 13.85 -24.67 -3.20
N THR A 13 13.29 -24.11 -4.27
CA THR A 13 13.07 -22.67 -4.48
C THR A 13 12.59 -22.52 -5.92
N SER A 14 11.28 -22.34 -6.07
CA SER A 14 10.70 -21.84 -7.32
C SER A 14 11.17 -20.39 -7.48
N MET A 15 12.28 -20.19 -8.18
CA MET A 15 12.72 -18.87 -8.61
C MET A 15 11.94 -18.56 -9.88
N MET A 16 10.81 -17.89 -9.71
CA MET A 16 10.06 -17.28 -10.81
C MET A 16 10.96 -16.18 -11.42
N LEU A 17 11.75 -16.57 -12.42
CA LEU A 17 12.54 -15.66 -13.22
C LEU A 17 11.58 -14.87 -14.10
N LEU A 18 11.15 -13.70 -13.62
CA LEU A 18 10.35 -12.76 -14.39
C LEU A 18 11.28 -12.10 -15.42
N CYS A 19 11.09 -12.44 -16.69
CA CYS A 19 11.81 -11.84 -17.81
C CYS A 19 11.45 -10.35 -17.88
N MET A 20 12.43 -9.47 -17.69
CA MET A 20 12.28 -8.03 -17.90
C MET A 20 12.18 -7.74 -19.40
N ILE A 21 10.96 -7.60 -19.90
CA ILE A 21 10.68 -6.94 -21.18
C ILE A 21 9.71 -5.79 -20.87
N ALA A 22 10.19 -4.57 -21.05
CA ALA A 22 9.49 -3.28 -21.11
C ALA A 22 8.16 -3.12 -20.33
N GLY A 23 8.22 -2.30 -19.28
CA GLY A 23 7.17 -1.31 -18.99
C GLY A 23 5.91 -1.69 -18.23
N VAL A 24 5.49 -2.95 -18.12
CA VAL A 24 4.28 -3.35 -17.37
C VAL A 24 4.52 -4.70 -16.70
N PHE A 25 4.32 -4.81 -15.38
CA PHE A 25 4.30 -6.14 -14.74
C PHE A 25 3.12 -6.93 -15.29
N ALA A 26 3.36 -8.18 -15.70
CA ALA A 26 2.30 -9.08 -16.15
C ALA A 26 1.12 -9.11 -15.17
N ALA A 27 -0.11 -9.22 -15.70
CA ALA A 27 -1.33 -9.30 -14.92
C ALA A 27 -1.15 -10.19 -13.68
N VAL A 28 -1.47 -9.62 -12.52
CA VAL A 28 -1.22 -10.28 -11.23
C VAL A 28 -2.33 -11.25 -10.85
N THR A 29 -2.01 -12.20 -9.97
CA THR A 29 -3.03 -13.04 -9.32
C THR A 29 -3.71 -12.25 -8.21
N LEU A 30 -5.06 -12.21 -8.24
CA LEU A 30 -5.88 -11.59 -7.21
C LEU A 30 -6.26 -12.61 -6.10
N PRO A 31 -6.33 -12.21 -4.82
CA PRO A 31 -6.07 -10.87 -4.31
C PRO A 31 -4.58 -10.50 -4.38
N PHE A 32 -4.29 -9.28 -4.83
CA PHE A 32 -2.93 -8.74 -4.92
C PHE A 32 -2.70 -7.68 -3.85
N TYR A 33 -1.69 -7.90 -3.01
CA TYR A 33 -1.48 -7.09 -1.82
C TYR A 33 -0.60 -5.88 -2.12
N VAL A 34 -1.00 -4.73 -1.61
CA VAL A 34 -0.08 -3.61 -1.35
C VAL A 34 0.70 -3.92 -0.07
N TYR A 35 -0.02 -4.34 0.97
CA TYR A 35 0.53 -4.74 2.26
C TYR A 35 -0.41 -5.74 2.97
N ASP A 36 0.14 -6.82 3.51
CA ASP A 36 -0.52 -7.72 4.48
C ASP A 36 0.43 -7.96 5.65
N GLU A 37 1.64 -8.39 5.32
CA GLU A 37 2.74 -8.62 6.23
C GLU A 37 4.02 -8.10 5.57
N PRO A 38 5.11 -7.84 6.32
CA PRO A 38 6.39 -7.46 5.74
C PRO A 38 6.92 -8.47 4.70
N SER A 39 6.60 -9.76 4.87
CA SER A 39 6.94 -10.83 3.92
C SER A 39 5.91 -11.02 2.80
N LYS A 40 4.76 -10.36 2.88
CA LYS A 40 3.63 -10.44 1.95
C LYS A 40 3.16 -9.03 1.62
N SER A 41 4.02 -8.28 0.95
CA SER A 41 3.76 -6.93 0.44
C SER A 41 4.03 -6.88 -1.06
N GLY A 42 3.31 -6.01 -1.76
CA GLY A 42 3.47 -5.79 -3.19
C GLY A 42 4.74 -5.01 -3.55
N PRO A 43 4.91 -4.68 -4.84
CA PRO A 43 6.11 -4.00 -5.31
C PRO A 43 6.15 -2.50 -5.00
N TRP A 44 5.03 -1.91 -4.53
CA TRP A 44 4.99 -0.50 -4.18
C TRP A 44 5.61 -0.22 -2.82
N ILE A 45 6.38 0.87 -2.74
CA ILE A 45 7.15 1.27 -1.55
C ILE A 45 6.58 2.58 -1.01
N PRO A 46 6.23 2.69 0.29
CA PRO A 46 5.75 3.92 0.91
C PRO A 46 6.87 4.95 1.00
N SER A 47 7.09 5.66 -0.09
CA SER A 47 8.24 6.54 -0.31
C SER A 47 7.83 7.93 -0.77
N GLY A 48 6.59 8.09 -1.25
CA GLY A 48 6.06 9.39 -1.67
C GLY A 48 5.52 10.17 -0.50
N TYR A 49 6.40 10.66 0.38
CA TYR A 49 6.01 11.53 1.49
C TYR A 49 5.65 12.93 0.95
N MET A 50 4.50 13.46 1.35
CA MET A 50 3.95 14.74 0.91
C MET A 50 3.56 15.62 2.09
N GLY A 51 3.57 16.94 1.88
CA GLY A 51 3.19 17.92 2.91
C GLY A 51 4.28 18.10 3.96
N GLU A 52 3.88 18.18 5.23
CA GLU A 52 4.77 18.39 6.37
C GLU A 52 5.41 17.06 6.80
N THR A 53 6.29 16.53 5.96
CA THR A 53 6.81 15.16 6.07
C THR A 53 7.56 14.88 7.37
N SER A 54 8.21 15.89 7.96
CA SER A 54 8.90 15.79 9.26
C SER A 54 7.96 15.50 10.43
N ALA A 55 6.64 15.71 10.25
CA ALA A 55 5.63 15.37 11.25
C ALA A 55 5.07 13.95 11.08
N ILE A 56 5.48 13.21 10.04
CA ILE A 56 4.99 11.87 9.74
C ILE A 56 5.95 10.82 10.34
N SER A 57 5.40 9.86 11.06
CA SER A 57 6.08 8.63 11.47
C SER A 57 5.26 7.42 11.05
N MET A 58 5.92 6.41 10.48
CA MET A 58 5.30 5.16 10.06
C MET A 58 6.09 3.95 10.54
N ASP A 59 5.40 3.03 11.21
CA ASP A 59 5.91 1.71 11.58
C ASP A 59 5.13 0.65 10.81
N LEU A 60 5.77 0.05 9.80
CA LEU A 60 5.20 -1.02 8.98
C LEU A 60 5.22 -2.39 9.66
N LYS A 61 5.75 -2.49 10.88
CA LYS A 61 5.89 -3.73 11.66
C LYS A 61 5.27 -3.57 13.05
N CYS A 62 4.21 -2.76 13.14
CA CYS A 62 3.55 -2.52 14.41
C CYS A 62 2.78 -3.76 14.87
N THR A 63 3.03 -4.22 16.08
CA THR A 63 2.34 -5.38 16.69
C THR A 63 1.15 -4.98 17.56
N GLU A 64 0.74 -3.72 17.51
CA GLU A 64 -0.33 -3.17 18.34
C GLU A 64 -1.71 -3.54 17.78
N SER A 65 -2.22 -4.69 18.21
CA SER A 65 -3.55 -5.20 17.84
C SER A 65 -3.77 -5.25 16.32
N PRO A 66 -2.93 -5.99 15.57
CA PRO A 66 -3.14 -6.19 14.14
C PRO A 66 -4.51 -6.80 13.87
N LYS A 67 -5.12 -6.45 12.74
CA LYS A 67 -6.43 -7.00 12.36
C LYS A 67 -6.30 -8.43 11.85
N THR A 68 -5.21 -8.70 11.14
CA THR A 68 -4.83 -9.98 10.59
C THR A 68 -3.34 -10.23 10.82
N GLY A 69 -2.96 -11.49 10.98
CA GLY A 69 -1.54 -11.82 11.10
C GLY A 69 -0.87 -11.23 12.35
N SER A 70 0.39 -10.82 12.21
CA SER A 70 1.29 -10.42 13.29
C SER A 70 1.62 -8.92 13.30
N TYR A 71 1.51 -8.27 12.13
CA TYR A 71 1.87 -6.87 11.97
C TYR A 71 0.75 -6.08 11.31
N CYS A 72 0.61 -4.82 11.73
CA CYS A 72 -0.15 -3.80 11.05
C CYS A 72 0.76 -2.59 10.81
N ILE A 73 0.26 -1.64 10.03
CA ILE A 73 0.93 -0.35 9.86
C ILE A 73 0.39 0.61 10.92
N LYS A 74 1.28 1.27 11.66
CA LYS A 74 0.93 2.41 12.51
C LYS A 74 1.43 3.69 11.86
N VAL A 75 0.54 4.66 11.71
CA VAL A 75 0.86 5.99 11.20
C VAL A 75 0.63 7.01 12.31
N THR A 76 1.55 7.95 12.47
CA THR A 76 1.37 9.12 13.33
C THR A 76 1.71 10.39 12.57
N TYR A 77 0.82 11.39 12.65
CA TYR A 77 1.06 12.75 12.21
C TYR A 77 1.04 13.68 13.43
N ALA A 78 2.19 14.28 13.75
CA ALA A 78 2.39 15.01 15.01
C ALA A 78 1.88 16.46 14.98
N LYS A 79 1.72 17.05 13.79
CA LYS A 79 1.39 18.48 13.67
C LYS A 79 -0.12 18.70 13.83
N PRO A 80 -0.57 19.55 14.77
CA PRO A 80 -2.00 19.80 14.99
C PRO A 80 -2.63 20.63 13.87
N ASP A 81 -1.81 21.40 13.15
CA ASP A 81 -2.12 22.21 11.99
C ASP A 81 -1.29 21.76 10.77
N GLY A 82 -1.74 22.03 9.53
CA GLY A 82 -1.05 21.59 8.31
C GLY A 82 -1.66 20.34 7.68
N TRP A 83 -0.88 19.64 6.86
CA TRP A 83 -1.30 18.40 6.20
C TRP A 83 -0.12 17.47 5.92
N GLY A 84 -0.40 16.20 5.71
CA GLY A 84 0.59 15.19 5.35
C GLY A 84 -0.04 14.03 4.58
N GLY A 85 0.79 13.31 3.84
CA GLY A 85 0.39 12.10 3.14
C GLY A 85 1.59 11.22 2.79
N VAL A 86 1.34 9.93 2.58
CA VAL A 86 2.35 9.00 2.05
C VAL A 86 1.74 8.18 0.94
N VAL A 87 2.49 8.04 -0.15
CA VAL A 87 2.13 7.30 -1.34
C VAL A 87 3.04 6.07 -1.46
N TRP A 88 2.41 4.91 -1.70
CA TRP A 88 3.07 3.69 -2.11
C TRP A 88 3.37 3.78 -3.60
N GLN A 89 4.64 4.02 -3.93
CA GLN A 89 5.11 4.28 -5.29
C GLN A 89 5.90 3.10 -5.86
N MET A 90 5.86 2.97 -7.18
CA MET A 90 6.68 2.02 -7.92
C MET A 90 7.30 2.71 -9.16
N PRO A 91 8.64 2.79 -9.26
CA PRO A 91 9.63 2.49 -8.22
C PRO A 91 9.56 3.50 -7.04
N ALA A 92 10.35 3.27 -5.99
CA ALA A 92 10.37 4.18 -4.84
C ALA A 92 10.77 5.61 -5.23
N ASN A 93 10.11 6.60 -4.62
CA ASN A 93 10.31 8.04 -4.85
C ASN A 93 10.03 8.51 -6.29
N ASP A 94 9.34 7.71 -7.11
CA ASP A 94 9.09 8.04 -8.51
C ASP A 94 7.71 8.67 -8.73
N TRP A 95 7.71 9.89 -9.26
CA TRP A 95 6.50 10.68 -9.56
C TRP A 95 6.17 10.68 -11.05
N GLY A 96 6.50 9.59 -11.75
CA GLY A 96 6.11 9.39 -13.14
C GLY A 96 7.20 9.61 -14.16
N ASP A 97 8.46 9.68 -13.72
CA ASP A 97 9.61 9.93 -14.58
C ASP A 97 10.30 8.61 -15.01
N GLN A 98 10.07 7.52 -14.27
CA GLN A 98 10.63 6.18 -14.57
C GLN A 98 9.54 5.15 -14.90
N GLU A 99 9.93 4.16 -15.71
CA GLU A 99 9.11 2.97 -15.98
C GLU A 99 8.77 2.17 -14.72
N GLY A 100 7.72 1.36 -14.83
CA GLY A 100 7.27 0.44 -13.80
C GLY A 100 5.85 0.77 -13.37
N SER A 101 4.96 -0.22 -13.45
CA SER A 101 3.56 -0.17 -13.01
C SER A 101 3.08 -1.61 -12.81
N VAL A 102 1.96 -1.78 -12.11
CA VAL A 102 1.30 -3.09 -11.99
C VAL A 102 0.03 -3.10 -12.82
N ASP A 103 -0.14 -4.14 -13.65
CA ASP A 103 -1.41 -4.46 -14.28
C ASP A 103 -2.32 -5.19 -13.27
N LEU A 104 -3.36 -4.48 -12.83
CA LEU A 104 -4.37 -4.96 -11.90
C LEU A 104 -5.70 -5.29 -12.60
N THR A 105 -5.66 -5.51 -13.92
CA THR A 105 -6.84 -5.90 -14.70
C THR A 105 -7.53 -7.10 -14.08
N GLY A 106 -8.85 -6.98 -13.89
CA GLY A 106 -9.69 -7.97 -13.22
C GLY A 106 -10.05 -7.60 -11.78
N ALA A 107 -9.31 -6.69 -11.14
CA ALA A 107 -9.68 -6.17 -9.84
C ALA A 107 -10.93 -5.27 -9.96
N SER A 108 -11.85 -5.45 -9.02
CA SER A 108 -13.09 -4.70 -8.87
C SER A 108 -13.11 -3.86 -7.59
N LYS A 109 -12.21 -4.13 -6.63
CA LYS A 109 -12.16 -3.45 -5.33
C LYS A 109 -10.73 -3.26 -4.85
N LEU A 110 -10.45 -2.11 -4.27
CA LEU A 110 -9.31 -1.92 -3.37
C LEU A 110 -9.84 -1.92 -1.94
N LYS A 111 -9.47 -2.92 -1.15
CA LYS A 111 -9.90 -3.10 0.23
C LYS A 111 -8.77 -2.93 1.22
N PHE A 112 -9.10 -2.46 2.40
CA PHE A 112 -8.16 -2.31 3.50
C PHE A 112 -8.91 -2.19 4.82
N TRP A 113 -8.25 -2.61 5.89
CA TRP A 113 -8.71 -2.34 7.25
C TRP A 113 -8.11 -1.04 7.75
N ALA A 114 -8.92 -0.23 8.44
CA ALA A 114 -8.42 0.95 9.14
C ALA A 114 -9.10 1.11 10.50
N ARG A 115 -8.34 1.62 11.47
CA ARG A 115 -8.87 2.13 12.74
C ARG A 115 -8.09 3.35 13.21
N GLY A 116 -8.77 4.22 13.93
CA GLY A 116 -8.16 5.27 14.73
C GLY A 116 -7.50 4.70 15.99
N LYS A 117 -6.72 5.55 16.67
CA LYS A 117 -6.24 5.24 18.01
C LYS A 117 -7.31 5.52 19.07
N GLU A 118 -8.02 6.63 18.91
CA GLU A 118 -9.08 7.09 19.83
C GLU A 118 -10.47 7.05 19.19
N GLY A 119 -10.54 6.97 17.85
CA GLY A 119 -11.76 7.20 17.10
C GLY A 119 -11.99 8.70 16.86
N GLY A 120 -12.62 9.00 15.72
CA GLY A 120 -12.85 10.37 15.25
C GLY A 120 -11.76 10.92 14.33
N GLU A 121 -10.63 10.22 14.16
CA GLU A 121 -9.56 10.61 13.25
C GLU A 121 -10.06 10.68 11.81
N LYS A 122 -9.76 11.78 11.14
CA LYS A 122 -10.16 12.03 9.75
C LYS A 122 -9.03 11.71 8.78
N VAL A 123 -9.22 10.71 7.92
CA VAL A 123 -8.19 10.29 6.95
C VAL A 123 -8.84 10.01 5.60
N LYS A 124 -8.19 10.42 4.52
CA LYS A 124 -8.57 10.11 3.14
C LYS A 124 -7.63 9.06 2.58
N PHE A 125 -8.16 8.05 1.89
CA PHE A 125 -7.38 7.01 1.24
C PHE A 125 -7.62 7.01 -0.27
N GLU A 126 -6.55 6.83 -1.05
CA GLU A 126 -6.56 7.00 -2.50
C GLU A 126 -5.62 6.02 -3.19
N PHE A 127 -5.74 5.92 -4.52
CA PHE A 127 -4.74 5.34 -5.41
C PHE A 127 -4.74 6.12 -6.74
N GLY A 128 -3.68 6.00 -7.53
CA GLY A 128 -3.64 6.60 -8.87
C GLY A 128 -3.42 8.12 -8.86
N LEU A 129 -2.30 8.58 -8.32
CA LEU A 129 -1.99 9.99 -8.11
C LEU A 129 -1.26 10.63 -9.29
N ILE A 130 -0.62 9.85 -10.18
CA ILE A 130 0.17 10.40 -11.28
C ILE A 130 -0.72 10.56 -12.52
N GLY A 131 -0.84 11.80 -13.01
CA GLY A 131 -1.67 12.17 -14.15
C GLY A 131 -0.98 12.04 -15.51
N PRO A 132 -1.75 12.16 -16.61
CA PRO A 132 -1.26 11.95 -17.98
C PRO A 132 -0.26 13.02 -18.47
N ASP A 133 0.02 14.04 -17.66
CA ASP A 133 1.11 15.00 -17.87
C ASP A 133 2.50 14.39 -17.66
N LYS A 134 2.57 13.19 -17.07
CA LYS A 134 3.79 12.41 -16.89
C LYS A 134 3.92 11.29 -17.91
N PRO A 135 5.16 10.96 -18.36
CA PRO A 135 5.38 9.89 -19.32
C PRO A 135 4.93 8.52 -18.77
N PHE A 136 5.10 8.29 -17.46
CA PHE A 136 4.64 7.09 -16.79
C PHE A 136 3.60 7.45 -15.74
N HIS A 137 2.33 7.31 -16.09
CA HIS A 137 1.19 7.73 -15.26
C HIS A 137 0.29 6.57 -14.86
N ASP A 138 -0.59 6.82 -13.91
CA ASP A 138 -1.61 5.87 -13.49
C ASP A 138 -2.78 5.87 -14.49
N SER A 139 -3.16 4.68 -14.96
CA SER A 139 -4.30 4.46 -15.88
C SER A 139 -5.67 4.76 -15.24
N ALA A 140 -5.77 4.66 -13.92
CA ALA A 140 -6.96 5.04 -13.17
C ALA A 140 -6.62 5.57 -11.78
N LYS A 141 -7.62 6.20 -11.17
CA LYS A 141 -7.58 6.73 -9.81
C LYS A 141 -8.88 6.52 -9.07
N GLY A 142 -8.81 6.61 -7.74
CA GLY A 142 -9.97 6.53 -6.87
C GLY A 142 -9.65 7.00 -5.46
N SER A 143 -10.69 7.34 -4.71
CA SER A 143 -10.59 7.93 -3.38
C SER A 143 -11.81 7.53 -2.54
N THR A 144 -11.61 7.35 -1.24
CA THR A 144 -12.71 7.20 -0.28
C THR A 144 -13.38 8.54 0.05
N GLY A 145 -12.80 9.67 -0.38
CA GLY A 145 -13.01 10.94 0.32
C GLY A 145 -12.50 10.84 1.77
N THR A 146 -12.82 11.84 2.59
CA THR A 146 -12.43 11.81 4.01
C THR A 146 -13.34 10.88 4.80
N LEU A 147 -12.75 9.83 5.37
CA LEU A 147 -13.41 8.96 6.34
C LEU A 147 -13.20 9.49 7.75
N VAL A 148 -14.15 9.20 8.64
CA VAL A 148 -13.99 9.36 10.10
C VAL A 148 -13.80 7.96 10.67
N LEU A 149 -12.60 7.65 11.15
CA LEU A 149 -12.26 6.32 11.64
C LEU A 149 -12.87 6.08 13.03
N THR A 150 -13.29 4.84 13.29
CA THR A 150 -13.60 4.37 14.65
C THR A 150 -12.33 3.85 15.32
N ASP A 151 -12.35 3.71 16.65
CA ASP A 151 -11.26 3.06 17.42
C ASP A 151 -11.14 1.54 17.17
N SER A 152 -12.19 0.95 16.60
CA SER A 152 -12.27 -0.45 16.21
C SER A 152 -12.00 -0.63 14.73
N TRP A 153 -11.40 -1.76 14.34
CA TRP A 153 -11.13 -2.08 12.94
C TRP A 153 -12.42 -2.16 12.10
N GLN A 154 -12.45 -1.38 11.02
CA GLN A 154 -13.48 -1.45 9.98
C GLN A 154 -12.82 -1.73 8.62
N GLU A 155 -13.48 -2.52 7.78
CA GLU A 155 -13.04 -2.71 6.39
C GLU A 155 -13.65 -1.62 5.52
N TYR A 156 -12.81 -0.94 4.75
CA TYR A 156 -13.21 0.07 3.79
C TYR A 156 -12.85 -0.41 2.38
N MET A 157 -13.50 0.19 1.38
CA MET A 157 -13.21 -0.09 -0.01
C MET A 157 -13.28 1.14 -0.91
N ILE A 158 -12.51 1.09 -2.00
CA ILE A 158 -12.69 1.92 -3.18
C ILE A 158 -13.21 1.01 -4.30
N ASP A 159 -14.34 1.38 -4.92
CA ASP A 159 -14.89 0.66 -6.08
C ASP A 159 -14.02 0.91 -7.32
N LEU A 160 -13.62 -0.17 -7.97
CA LEU A 160 -12.80 -0.16 -9.17
C LEU A 160 -13.56 -0.59 -10.42
N SER A 161 -14.86 -0.90 -10.29
CA SER A 161 -15.69 -1.39 -11.38
C SER A 161 -15.64 -0.44 -12.60
N GLY A 162 -15.24 -1.00 -13.74
CA GLY A 162 -15.16 -0.25 -15.01
C GLY A 162 -13.95 0.69 -15.15
N LYS A 163 -13.01 0.69 -14.19
CA LYS A 163 -11.75 1.43 -14.32
C LYS A 163 -10.76 0.66 -15.20
N ASP A 164 -9.96 1.40 -15.96
CA ASP A 164 -8.76 0.85 -16.61
C ASP A 164 -7.65 0.73 -15.57
N LEU A 165 -7.29 -0.51 -15.23
CA LEU A 165 -6.27 -0.82 -14.22
C LEU A 165 -5.00 -1.42 -14.84
N SER A 166 -4.78 -1.21 -16.14
CA SER A 166 -3.68 -1.79 -16.90
C SER A 166 -2.29 -1.29 -16.46
N ALA A 167 -2.22 -0.14 -15.80
CA ALA A 167 -0.97 0.41 -15.27
C ALA A 167 -1.21 1.25 -14.01
N ILE A 168 -0.87 0.70 -12.83
CA ILE A 168 -0.92 1.41 -11.54
C ILE A 168 0.49 1.54 -10.93
N LYS A 169 0.99 2.77 -10.86
CA LYS A 169 2.25 3.21 -10.24
C LYS A 169 2.12 3.62 -8.80
N THR A 170 0.95 4.12 -8.40
CA THR A 170 0.69 4.57 -7.03
C THR A 170 -0.42 3.73 -6.42
N GLY A 171 -0.02 2.57 -5.87
CA GLY A 171 -0.93 1.51 -5.46
C GLY A 171 -1.78 1.82 -4.23
N PHE A 172 -1.35 2.75 -3.37
CA PHE A 172 -2.12 3.21 -2.21
C PHE A 172 -1.59 4.55 -1.70
N CYS A 173 -2.46 5.33 -1.10
CA CYS A 173 -2.11 6.60 -0.47
C CYS A 173 -3.03 6.86 0.71
N TRP A 174 -2.47 7.45 1.76
CA TRP A 174 -3.27 8.16 2.77
C TRP A 174 -2.90 9.64 2.76
N VAL A 175 -3.90 10.49 3.04
CA VAL A 175 -3.76 11.94 3.20
C VAL A 175 -4.61 12.39 4.38
N LEU A 176 -4.09 13.30 5.20
CA LEU A 176 -4.85 13.96 6.26
C LEU A 176 -4.43 15.42 6.44
N GLY A 177 -5.34 16.22 6.98
CA GLY A 177 -5.05 17.54 7.52
C GLY A 177 -4.88 17.47 9.04
N GLY A 178 -4.28 18.50 9.62
CA GLY A 178 -4.19 18.72 11.06
C GLY A 178 -5.59 18.80 11.70
N GLN A 179 -5.73 18.23 12.89
CA GLN A 179 -7.01 18.05 13.57
C GLN A 179 -7.02 18.68 14.96
N GLY A 180 -6.17 19.70 15.17
CA GLY A 180 -5.98 20.36 16.47
C GLY A 180 -5.17 19.54 17.49
N LYS A 181 -4.84 18.29 17.17
CA LYS A 181 -4.02 17.37 17.97
C LYS A 181 -3.28 16.38 17.05
N PRO A 182 -2.23 15.70 17.55
CA PRO A 182 -1.61 14.59 16.83
C PRO A 182 -2.64 13.52 16.44
N VAL A 183 -2.49 12.96 15.25
CA VAL A 183 -3.37 11.93 14.69
C VAL A 183 -2.60 10.63 14.60
N THR A 184 -3.13 9.56 15.18
CA THR A 184 -2.61 8.20 15.03
C THR A 184 -3.69 7.29 14.50
N PHE A 185 -3.38 6.51 13.46
CA PHE A 185 -4.28 5.51 12.91
C PHE A 185 -3.48 4.29 12.45
N TYR A 186 -4.20 3.20 12.19
CA TYR A 186 -3.62 1.91 11.87
C TYR A 186 -4.25 1.39 10.57
N LEU A 187 -3.45 0.68 9.77
CA LEU A 187 -3.85 0.05 8.52
C LEU A 187 -3.43 -1.42 8.50
N ASP A 188 -4.23 -2.25 7.85
CA ASP A 188 -3.92 -3.68 7.69
C ASP A 188 -4.59 -4.26 6.42
N GLY A 189 -4.03 -5.33 5.86
CA GLY A 189 -4.61 -6.11 4.76
C GLY A 189 -5.01 -5.29 3.52
N ILE A 190 -4.16 -4.35 3.08
CA ILE A 190 -4.38 -3.49 1.91
C ILE A 190 -4.18 -4.31 0.63
N ARG A 191 -5.24 -4.48 -0.15
CA ARG A 191 -5.25 -5.40 -1.29
C ARG A 191 -6.25 -5.03 -2.38
N TYR A 192 -5.91 -5.39 -3.60
CA TYR A 192 -6.77 -5.39 -4.77
C TYR A 192 -7.45 -6.77 -4.91
N GLU A 193 -8.77 -6.78 -5.14
CA GLU A 193 -9.65 -7.95 -5.32
C GLU A 193 -10.51 -7.82 -6.56
#